data_AF-A0A0H2MWF1-F1
#
_entry.id   AF-A0A0H2MWF1-F1
#
_cell.length_a   1.000
_cell.length_b   1.000
_cell.length_c   1.000
_cell.angle_alpha   90.00
_cell.angle_beta   90.00
_cell.angle_gamma   90.00
#
_symmetry.space_group_name_H-M   'P 1'
#
loop_
_entity.id
_entity.type
_entity.pdbx_description
1 polymer ?
#
loop_
_entity_poly.entity_id
_entity_poly.type
_entity_poly.pdbx_seq_one_letter_code
_entity_poly.pdbx_strand_id
1 'polypeptide(L)'
;MCGTDPITKQNYEHRRAWVKRTMMALTQLYCINICAYAIMSNHYHLVLHINRDKALNLSSHEVVERWQRGHKLPNIVTRWLEGQLTSKAEREECLAIIESWRERLWSLSWFMKELNFEIACQANKEDQCKGHFWESRFKSQALLDEQAL
;
A
#
# COMPACT_ATOMS: atom_id res chain seq x y z
N MET A 1 -18.88 -3.24 -6.11
CA MET A 1 -17.80 -2.80 -5.19
C MET A 1 -18.36 -1.83 -4.13
N CYS A 2 -19.04 -0.76 -4.54
CA CYS A 2 -19.76 0.18 -3.68
C CYS A 2 -21.14 0.48 -4.29
N GLY A 3 -21.98 1.23 -3.56
CA GLY A 3 -23.32 1.61 -4.01
C GLY A 3 -24.36 0.51 -3.86
N THR A 4 -25.54 0.72 -4.42
CA THR A 4 -26.65 -0.24 -4.32
C THR A 4 -26.55 -1.30 -5.41
N ASP A 5 -26.56 -2.57 -4.99
CA ASP A 5 -26.68 -3.70 -5.90
C ASP A 5 -28.07 -3.69 -6.56
N PRO A 6 -28.17 -3.66 -7.90
CA PRO A 6 -29.45 -3.58 -8.59
C PRO A 6 -30.31 -4.84 -8.42
N ILE A 7 -29.71 -6.00 -8.13
CA ILE A 7 -30.38 -7.30 -7.99
C ILE A 7 -30.82 -7.48 -6.54
N THR A 8 -29.89 -7.44 -5.60
CA THR A 8 -30.18 -7.71 -4.18
C THR A 8 -30.77 -6.50 -3.44
N LYS A 9 -30.69 -5.31 -4.04
CA LYS A 9 -31.02 -4.00 -3.42
C LYS A 9 -30.18 -3.65 -2.19
N GLN A 10 -29.16 -4.45 -1.88
CA GLN A 10 -28.26 -4.18 -0.77
C GLN A 10 -27.39 -2.97 -1.05
N ASN A 11 -27.20 -2.12 -0.03
CA ASN A 11 -26.42 -0.90 -0.14
C ASN A 11 -25.00 -1.12 0.41
N TYR A 12 -24.00 -0.89 -0.44
CA TYR A 12 -22.57 -0.99 -0.12
C TYR A 12 -21.85 0.37 -0.19
N GLU A 13 -22.57 1.49 -0.12
CA GLU A 13 -21.99 2.84 -0.20
C GLU A 13 -20.98 3.10 0.92
N HIS A 14 -21.13 2.45 2.09
CA HIS A 14 -20.19 2.53 3.21
C HIS A 14 -18.78 2.05 2.83
N ARG A 15 -18.65 1.14 1.85
CA ARG A 15 -17.34 0.65 1.39
C ARG A 15 -16.48 1.77 0.78
N ARG A 16 -17.07 2.87 0.30
CA ARG A 16 -16.29 4.03 -0.18
C ARG A 16 -15.42 4.63 0.91
N ALA A 17 -15.93 4.66 2.15
CA ALA A 17 -15.17 5.13 3.29
C ALA A 17 -14.00 4.19 3.60
N TRP A 18 -14.13 2.88 3.34
CA TRP A 18 -13.06 1.91 3.51
C TRP A 18 -11.94 2.20 2.51
N VAL A 19 -12.29 2.30 1.22
CA VAL A 19 -11.34 2.65 0.15
C VAL A 19 -10.58 3.94 0.50
N LYS A 20 -11.31 5.01 0.86
CA LYS A 20 -10.69 6.29 1.23
C LYS A 20 -9.75 6.16 2.43
N ARG A 21 -10.15 5.46 3.50
CA ARG A 21 -9.29 5.29 4.68
C ARG A 21 -8.03 4.49 4.35
N THR A 22 -8.15 3.41 3.58
CA THR A 22 -6.99 2.61 3.15
C THR A 22 -6.04 3.43 2.28
N MET A 23 -6.57 4.20 1.33
CA MET A 23 -5.78 5.14 0.52
C MET A 23 -4.97 6.09 1.41
N MET A 24 -5.61 6.77 2.36
CA MET A 24 -4.94 7.73 3.25
C MET A 24 -3.92 7.04 4.17
N ALA A 25 -4.24 5.88 4.72
CA ALA A 25 -3.31 5.11 5.55
C ALA A 25 -2.04 4.74 4.77
N LEU A 26 -2.16 4.33 3.51
CA LEU A 26 -1.02 3.98 2.68
C LEU A 26 -0.14 5.19 2.33
N THR A 27 -0.69 6.39 2.19
CA THR A 27 0.14 7.61 1.98
C THR A 27 1.03 7.96 3.19
N GLN A 28 0.67 7.49 4.39
CA GLN A 28 1.50 7.67 5.59
C GLN A 28 2.65 6.64 5.66
N LEU A 29 2.46 5.49 5.03
CA LEU A 29 3.42 4.39 5.00
C LEU A 29 4.41 4.57 3.83
N TYR A 30 3.88 4.73 2.63
CA TYR A 30 4.62 4.82 1.37
C TYR A 30 5.19 6.22 1.14
N CYS A 31 6.23 6.31 0.30
CA CYS A 31 6.71 7.54 -0.31
C CYS A 31 5.93 7.87 -1.59
N ILE A 32 4.60 7.77 -1.52
CA ILE A 32 3.66 8.02 -2.62
C ILE A 32 2.55 8.90 -2.07
N ASN A 33 2.29 10.02 -2.74
CA ASN A 33 1.20 10.93 -2.40
C ASN A 33 0.04 10.72 -3.38
N ILE A 34 -1.19 10.90 -2.90
CA ILE A 34 -2.39 10.95 -3.74
C ILE A 34 -2.68 12.42 -4.06
N CYS A 35 -2.55 12.80 -5.32
CA CYS A 35 -2.87 14.16 -5.78
C CYS A 35 -4.39 14.32 -5.99
N ALA A 36 -5.02 13.31 -6.59
CA ALA A 36 -6.46 13.26 -6.80
C ALA A 36 -6.95 11.81 -6.76
N TYR A 37 -8.24 11.63 -6.44
CA TYR A 37 -8.89 10.33 -6.50
C TYR A 37 -10.38 10.48 -6.86
N ALA A 38 -10.93 9.45 -7.50
CA ALA A 38 -12.35 9.30 -7.72
C ALA A 38 -12.76 7.87 -7.40
N ILE A 39 -13.76 7.69 -6.53
CA ILE A 39 -14.31 6.37 -6.21
C ILE A 39 -15.67 6.29 -6.89
N MET A 40 -15.97 5.19 -7.58
CA MET A 40 -17.28 4.91 -8.19
C MET A 40 -17.88 3.64 -7.58
N SER A 41 -19.02 3.19 -8.08
CA SER A 41 -19.69 1.97 -7.61
C SER A 41 -18.95 0.68 -7.99
N ASN A 42 -18.19 0.69 -9.09
CA ASN A 42 -17.54 -0.50 -9.64
C ASN A 42 -16.01 -0.40 -9.76
N HIS A 43 -15.41 0.78 -9.67
CA HIS A 43 -13.96 0.98 -9.71
C HIS A 43 -13.55 2.31 -9.06
N TYR A 44 -12.24 2.59 -9.01
CA TYR A 44 -11.70 3.87 -8.57
C TYR A 44 -10.53 4.31 -9.48
N HIS A 45 -10.28 5.62 -9.50
CA HIS A 45 -9.14 6.25 -10.16
C HIS A 45 -8.26 6.94 -9.12
N LEU A 46 -6.95 6.93 -9.39
CA LEU A 46 -5.94 7.59 -8.58
C LEU A 46 -5.00 8.39 -9.49
N VAL A 47 -4.69 9.62 -9.08
CA VAL A 47 -3.54 10.39 -9.56
C VAL A 47 -2.52 10.38 -8.43
N LEU A 48 -1.34 9.84 -8.72
CA LEU A 48 -0.31 9.56 -7.71
C LEU A 48 0.98 10.30 -8.07
N HIS A 49 1.61 10.89 -7.06
CA HIS A 49 2.98 11.37 -7.15
C HIS A 49 3.90 10.38 -6.43
N ILE A 50 4.74 9.70 -7.21
CA ILE A 50 5.72 8.72 -6.71
C ILE A 50 7.01 9.46 -6.36
N ASN A 51 7.33 9.57 -5.06
CA ASN A 51 8.50 10.30 -4.59
C ASN A 51 9.67 9.34 -4.31
N ARG A 52 10.36 8.95 -5.37
CA ARG A 52 11.53 8.04 -5.29
C ARG A 52 12.65 8.66 -4.46
N ASP A 53 12.95 9.93 -4.66
CA ASP A 53 14.07 10.59 -3.97
C ASP A 53 13.86 10.65 -2.46
N LYS A 54 12.62 10.85 -2.00
CA LYS A 54 12.27 10.74 -0.59
C LYS A 54 12.62 9.36 -0.04
N ALA A 55 12.28 8.28 -0.75
CA ALA A 55 12.58 6.93 -0.30
C ALA A 55 14.09 6.63 -0.27
N LEU A 56 14.84 7.14 -1.25
CA LEU A 56 16.30 6.98 -1.31
C LEU A 56 17.04 7.74 -0.20
N ASN A 57 16.49 8.89 0.24
CA ASN A 57 17.08 9.71 1.29
C ASN A 57 16.76 9.24 2.72
N LEU A 58 15.90 8.24 2.90
CA LEU A 58 15.62 7.70 4.25
C LEU A 58 16.84 6.94 4.77
N SER A 59 17.13 7.06 6.06
CA SER A 59 18.01 6.10 6.74
C SER A 59 17.37 4.72 6.82
N SER A 60 18.17 3.67 7.04
CA SER A 60 17.64 2.32 7.28
C SER A 60 16.66 2.28 8.46
N HIS A 61 16.91 3.08 9.51
CA HIS A 61 16.01 3.19 10.66
C HIS A 61 14.65 3.78 10.27
N GLU A 62 14.63 4.86 9.48
CA GLU A 62 13.37 5.47 9.02
C GLU A 62 12.58 4.55 8.07
N VAL A 63 13.27 3.73 7.26
CA VAL A 63 12.60 2.71 6.45
C VAL A 63 11.88 1.69 7.34
N VAL A 64 12.58 1.17 8.35
CA VAL A 64 12.00 0.22 9.32
C VAL A 64 10.84 0.87 10.09
N GLU A 65 11.03 2.12 10.54
CA GLU A 65 10.04 2.85 11.33
C GLU A 65 8.75 3.12 10.54
N ARG A 66 8.87 3.38 9.24
CA ARG A 66 7.71 3.44 8.34
C ARG A 66 7.10 2.06 8.18
N TRP A 67 7.90 1.07 7.76
CA TRP A 67 7.43 -0.26 7.40
C TRP A 67 6.64 -0.94 8.53
N GLN A 68 7.12 -0.81 9.79
CA GLN A 68 6.47 -1.41 10.96
C GLN A 68 5.05 -0.89 11.26
N ARG A 69 4.65 0.26 10.71
CA ARG A 69 3.30 0.82 10.92
C ARG A 69 2.21 -0.02 10.25
N GLY A 70 2.54 -0.74 9.19
CA GLY A 70 1.62 -1.61 8.44
C GLY A 70 2.02 -3.08 8.42
N HIS A 71 3.25 -3.41 8.87
CA HIS A 71 3.83 -4.74 8.69
C HIS A 71 4.49 -5.26 9.95
N LYS A 72 4.46 -6.58 10.13
CA LYS A 72 5.25 -7.25 11.17
C LYS A 72 6.71 -7.27 10.77
N LEU A 73 7.59 -6.93 11.71
CA LEU A 73 9.03 -7.02 11.51
C LEU A 73 9.51 -8.48 11.70
N PRO A 74 10.34 -9.02 10.80
CA PRO A 74 11.07 -10.26 11.04
C PRO A 74 12.03 -10.11 12.22
N ASN A 75 12.27 -11.20 12.96
CA ASN A 75 13.12 -11.20 14.16
C ASN A 75 14.52 -10.60 13.92
N ILE A 76 15.13 -10.89 12.76
CA ILE A 76 16.45 -10.33 12.41
C ILE A 76 16.47 -8.79 12.40
N VAL A 77 15.38 -8.15 11.98
CA VAL A 77 15.25 -6.69 11.95
C VAL A 77 14.98 -6.14 13.35
N THR A 78 14.18 -6.84 14.16
CA THR A 78 13.98 -6.49 15.58
C THR A 78 15.30 -6.52 16.35
N ARG A 79 16.09 -7.59 16.21
CA ARG A 79 17.43 -7.69 16.82
C ARG A 79 18.40 -6.63 16.30
N TRP A 80 18.27 -6.22 15.04
CA TRP A 80 19.05 -5.11 14.48
C TRP A 80 18.72 -3.77 15.16
N LEU A 81 17.44 -3.46 15.35
CA LEU A 81 17.01 -2.27 16.10
C LEU A 81 17.54 -2.26 17.54
N GLU A 82 17.66 -3.42 18.16
CA GLU A 82 18.17 -3.60 19.52
C GLU A 82 19.71 -3.67 19.59
N GLY A 83 20.41 -3.59 18.45
CA GLY A 83 21.88 -3.69 18.41
C GLY A 83 22.43 -5.09 18.71
N GLN A 84 21.60 -6.13 18.61
CA GLN A 84 21.91 -7.51 19.01
C GLN A 84 22.44 -8.40 17.87
N LEU A 85 22.73 -7.83 16.69
CA LEU A 85 23.35 -8.60 15.59
C LEU A 85 24.86 -8.72 15.82
N THR A 86 25.34 -9.96 15.93
CA THR A 86 26.72 -10.26 16.34
C THR A 86 27.63 -10.55 15.14
N SER A 87 27.09 -11.11 14.05
CA SER A 87 27.87 -11.46 12.87
C SER A 87 27.71 -10.45 11.73
N LYS A 88 28.71 -10.40 10.84
CA LYS A 88 28.65 -9.60 9.61
C LYS A 88 27.54 -10.09 8.68
N ALA A 89 27.39 -11.40 8.55
CA ALA A 89 26.37 -12.02 7.71
C ALA A 89 24.93 -11.66 8.15
N GLU A 90 24.64 -11.69 9.46
CA GLU A 90 23.34 -11.24 9.97
C GLU A 90 23.05 -9.77 9.62
N ARG A 91 24.06 -8.90 9.71
CA ARG A 91 23.91 -7.47 9.37
C ARG A 91 23.66 -7.27 7.89
N GLU A 92 24.40 -7.97 7.03
CA GLU A 92 24.23 -7.91 5.58
C GLU A 92 22.84 -8.39 5.16
N GLU A 93 22.36 -9.52 5.71
CA GLU A 93 21.01 -10.04 5.45
C GLU A 93 19.92 -9.07 5.93
N CYS A 94 20.07 -8.53 7.14
CA CYS A 94 19.13 -7.53 7.67
C CYS A 94 19.05 -6.29 6.77
N LEU A 95 20.19 -5.77 6.33
CA LEU A 95 20.23 -4.59 5.46
C LEU A 95 19.63 -4.91 4.08
N ALA A 96 19.85 -6.10 3.53
CA ALA A 96 19.21 -6.52 2.28
C ALA A 96 17.68 -6.53 2.39
N ILE A 97 17.13 -7.01 3.51
CA ILE A 97 15.69 -6.95 3.80
C ILE A 97 15.20 -5.50 3.84
N ILE A 98 15.90 -4.62 4.56
CA ILE A 98 15.52 -3.20 4.69
C ILE A 98 15.57 -2.49 3.33
N GLU A 99 16.58 -2.73 2.51
CA GLU A 99 16.67 -2.16 1.17
C GLU A 99 15.55 -2.67 0.25
N SER A 100 15.15 -3.94 0.38
CA SER A 100 13.97 -4.44 -0.33
C SER A 100 12.69 -3.70 0.08
N TRP A 101 12.57 -3.24 1.34
CA TRP A 101 11.44 -2.43 1.78
C TRP A 101 11.54 -1.01 1.24
N ARG A 102 12.74 -0.42 1.22
CA ARG A 102 12.97 0.90 0.62
C ARG A 102 12.48 0.96 -0.82
N GLU A 103 12.78 -0.05 -1.62
CA GLU A 103 12.29 -0.15 -3.00
C GLU A 103 10.75 -0.23 -3.07
N ARG A 104 10.14 -0.94 -2.13
CA ARG A 104 8.67 -1.06 -2.06
C ARG A 104 8.01 0.26 -1.72
N LEU A 105 8.61 1.07 -0.85
CA LEU A 105 8.02 2.34 -0.39
C LEU A 105 7.69 3.33 -1.53
N TRP A 106 8.30 3.21 -2.70
CA TRP A 106 7.97 4.01 -3.88
C TRP A 106 7.48 3.18 -5.08
N SER A 107 7.14 1.91 -4.86
CA SER A 107 6.63 1.03 -5.91
C SER A 107 5.12 1.16 -6.06
N LEU A 108 4.66 1.63 -7.23
CA LEU A 108 3.24 1.69 -7.58
C LEU A 108 2.56 0.32 -7.44
N SER A 109 3.21 -0.75 -7.90
CA SER A 109 2.65 -2.10 -7.83
C SER A 109 2.43 -2.58 -6.41
N TRP A 110 3.34 -2.27 -5.48
CA TRP A 110 3.19 -2.61 -4.07
C TRP A 110 2.09 -1.80 -3.39
N PHE A 111 2.04 -0.49 -3.66
CA PHE A 111 0.97 0.38 -3.19
C PHE A 111 -0.41 -0.12 -3.63
N MET A 112 -0.57 -0.41 -4.93
CA MET A 112 -1.83 -0.92 -5.47
C MET A 112 -2.18 -2.30 -4.92
N LYS A 113 -1.19 -3.17 -4.71
CA LYS A 113 -1.39 -4.50 -4.11
C LYS A 113 -1.96 -4.39 -2.70
N GLU A 114 -1.36 -3.58 -1.83
CA GLU A 114 -1.85 -3.43 -0.45
C GLU A 114 -3.20 -2.74 -0.38
N LEU A 115 -3.41 -1.69 -1.19
CA LEU A 115 -4.70 -1.00 -1.28
C LEU A 115 -5.82 -1.99 -1.62
N ASN A 116 -5.60 -2.77 -2.69
CA ASN A 116 -6.58 -3.73 -3.18
C ASN A 116 -6.77 -4.91 -2.22
N PHE A 117 -5.70 -5.41 -1.62
CA PHE A 117 -5.76 -6.53 -0.70
C PHE A 117 -6.65 -6.22 0.50
N GLU A 118 -6.44 -5.09 1.16
CA GLU A 118 -7.19 -4.71 2.36
C GLU A 118 -8.69 -4.57 2.04
N ILE A 119 -9.04 -3.91 0.93
CA ILE A 119 -10.44 -3.75 0.51
C ILE A 119 -11.06 -5.11 0.16
N ALA A 120 -10.33 -5.97 -0.55
CA ALA A 120 -10.81 -7.30 -0.93
C ALA A 120 -11.06 -8.18 0.30
N CYS A 121 -10.17 -8.15 1.29
CA CYS A 121 -10.34 -8.89 2.53
C CYS A 121 -11.57 -8.41 3.31
N GLN A 122 -11.78 -7.09 3.44
CA GLN A 122 -12.94 -6.54 4.12
C GLN A 122 -14.25 -6.89 3.39
N ALA A 123 -14.28 -6.73 2.06
CA ALA A 123 -15.45 -7.03 1.25
C ALA A 123 -15.80 -8.52 1.26
N ASN A 124 -14.83 -9.41 1.00
CA ASN A 124 -15.06 -10.86 1.02
C ASN A 124 -15.52 -11.34 2.41
N LYS A 125 -15.02 -10.73 3.49
CA LYS A 125 -15.46 -11.03 4.86
C LYS A 125 -16.91 -10.57 5.09
N GLU A 126 -17.28 -9.37 4.65
CA GLU A 126 -18.67 -8.88 4.73
C GLU A 126 -19.62 -9.75 3.91
N ASP A 127 -19.21 -10.13 2.70
CA ASP A 127 -19.98 -10.95 1.76
C ASP A 127 -19.96 -12.45 2.10
N GLN A 128 -19.26 -12.84 3.18
CA GLN A 128 -19.07 -14.23 3.62
C GLN A 128 -18.59 -15.17 2.49
N CYS A 129 -17.77 -14.65 1.58
CA CYS A 129 -17.32 -15.35 0.39
C CYS A 129 -15.79 -15.49 0.34
N LYS A 130 -15.31 -16.30 -0.61
CA LYS A 130 -13.89 -16.47 -0.92
C LYS A 130 -13.70 -16.26 -2.42
N GLY A 131 -12.53 -15.78 -2.81
CA GLY A 131 -12.15 -15.64 -4.22
C GLY A 131 -11.69 -14.23 -4.57
N HIS A 132 -11.69 -13.96 -5.88
CA HIS A 132 -11.22 -12.69 -6.43
C HIS A 132 -12.28 -11.59 -6.27
N PHE A 133 -11.90 -10.50 -5.60
CA PHE A 133 -12.73 -9.29 -5.51
C PHE A 133 -12.44 -8.30 -6.65
N TRP A 134 -11.18 -8.24 -7.09
CA TRP A 134 -10.72 -7.37 -8.17
C TRP A 134 -10.39 -8.16 -9.44
N GLU A 135 -10.42 -7.47 -10.58
CA GLU A 135 -9.79 -7.97 -11.79
C GLU A 135 -8.28 -8.19 -11.59
N SER A 136 -7.69 -9.02 -12.45
CA SER A 136 -6.29 -9.45 -12.30
C SER A 136 -5.24 -8.35 -12.48
N ARG A 137 -5.60 -7.21 -13.11
CA ARG A 137 -4.67 -6.14 -13.47
C ARG A 137 -5.26 -4.77 -13.17
N PHE A 138 -4.43 -3.85 -12.68
CA PHE A 138 -4.72 -2.42 -12.73
C PHE A 138 -4.14 -1.82 -14.02
N LYS A 139 -4.67 -0.67 -14.44
CA LYS A 139 -4.13 0.14 -15.55
C LYS A 139 -3.41 1.34 -14.97
N SER A 140 -2.25 1.68 -15.53
CA SER A 140 -1.48 2.87 -15.15
C SER A 140 -0.89 3.53 -16.38
N GLN A 141 -0.95 4.87 -16.40
CA GLN A 141 -0.35 5.71 -17.42
C GLN A 141 0.46 6.79 -16.70
N ALA A 142 1.71 6.99 -17.12
CA ALA A 142 2.53 8.09 -16.62
C ALA A 142 1.98 9.41 -17.18
N LEU A 143 1.78 10.39 -16.30
CA LEU A 143 1.44 11.77 -16.68
C LEU A 143 2.76 12.52 -16.85
N LEU A 144 3.06 12.94 -18.07
CA LEU A 144 4.35 13.56 -18.42
C LEU A 144 4.32 15.09 -18.42
N ASP A 145 3.16 15.72 -18.19
CA ASP A 145 3.00 17.18 -18.24
C ASP A 145 2.79 17.80 -16.86
N GLU A 146 3.50 18.89 -16.60
CA GLU A 146 3.33 19.77 -15.42
C GLU A 146 1.91 20.35 -15.32
N GLN A 147 1.13 20.35 -16.41
CA GLN A 147 -0.27 20.80 -16.44
C GLN A 147 -1.28 19.77 -15.91
N ALA A 148 -0.85 18.53 -15.64
CA ALA A 148 -1.71 17.43 -15.19
C ALA A 148 -1.70 17.22 -13.65
N LEU A 149 -1.01 18.09 -12.90
CA LEU A 149 -0.89 18.05 -11.44
C LEU A 149 -1.88 18.99 -10.74
#